data_AF-A0A7V9LI85-F1
#
_entry.id   AF-A0A7V9LI85-F1
#
_cell.length_a   1.000
_cell.length_b   1.000
_cell.length_c   1.000
_cell.angle_alpha   90.00
_cell.angle_beta   90.00
_cell.angle_gamma   90.00
#
_symmetry.space_group_name_H-M   'P 1'
#
loop_
_entity.id
_entity.type
_entity.pdbx_description
1 polymer ?
#
loop_
_entity_poly.entity_id
_entity_poly.type
_entity_poly.pdbx_seq_one_letter_code
_entity_poly.pdbx_strand_id
1 'polypeptide(L)'
;MAVPKSRPNLSFLPRRLLRNCGTIRPAAVVTLAVALMIGGVLLAIESLAVDDEMRKSYEEALALSQLALDIKHSSAELRNWQARVARPPTQTPSLSPTPDIAALEGAMTGLAAKLDEIQNFRLSADDQAQLTELKRRLAEVGNVNTLLLDASRREGAGLDTAREMVALSQQRSESFENALAELVSAVRLRTLAAAHRADHLNLVARYALIGFSVVTFGLALLSVLLTLRTLKENQAVLHRVQQIAREDPLTGAINRRGLEDVLPVEFSRAHRSGDPLTLVMIDLDHFKRYNDRRGHPAGDAVLRGSAQ
;
A
#
# COMPACT_ATOMS: atom_id res chain seq x y z
N MET A 1 -22.67 60.87 -51.52
CA MET A 1 -21.28 60.36 -51.62
C MET A 1 -21.20 59.12 -50.73
N ALA A 2 -21.40 57.94 -51.32
CA ALA A 2 -21.55 56.67 -50.60
C ALA A 2 -20.22 55.91 -50.62
N VAL A 3 -19.73 55.52 -49.44
CA VAL A 3 -18.53 54.69 -49.26
C VAL A 3 -18.94 53.21 -49.33
N PRO A 4 -18.29 52.35 -50.12
CA PRO A 4 -18.67 50.96 -50.25
C PRO A 4 -18.11 50.11 -49.10
N LYS A 5 -18.96 49.30 -48.46
CA LYS A 5 -18.56 48.25 -47.50
C LYS A 5 -18.09 47.01 -48.25
N SER A 6 -16.77 46.85 -48.40
CA SER A 6 -16.14 45.60 -48.84
C SER A 6 -16.22 44.54 -47.73
N ARG A 7 -16.93 43.42 -47.97
CA ARG A 7 -16.87 42.23 -47.12
C ARG A 7 -15.56 41.46 -47.42
N PRO A 8 -14.76 41.06 -46.42
CA PRO A 8 -13.58 40.23 -46.69
C PRO A 8 -13.98 38.78 -46.95
N ASN A 9 -13.40 38.21 -48.00
CA ASN A 9 -13.53 36.83 -48.44
C ASN A 9 -12.70 35.93 -47.51
N LEU A 10 -13.36 35.14 -46.64
CA LEU A 10 -12.71 34.22 -45.68
C LEU A 10 -12.64 32.78 -46.20
N SER A 11 -12.19 32.60 -47.45
CA SER A 11 -12.06 31.27 -48.10
C SER A 11 -10.63 30.73 -48.13
N PHE A 12 -9.71 31.24 -47.31
CA PHE A 12 -8.35 30.72 -47.22
C PHE A 12 -7.85 30.65 -45.77
N LEU A 13 -8.19 29.57 -45.08
CA LEU A 13 -7.38 29.05 -43.98
C LEU A 13 -7.16 27.54 -44.20
N PRO A 14 -5.90 27.06 -44.28
CA PRO A 14 -5.62 25.66 -44.54
C PRO A 14 -5.98 24.82 -43.31
N ARG A 15 -7.02 23.97 -43.43
CA ARG A 15 -7.47 22.98 -42.44
C ARG A 15 -6.44 21.88 -42.10
N ARG A 16 -5.16 22.01 -42.48
CA ARG A 16 -4.15 20.93 -42.41
C ARG A 16 -3.14 21.02 -41.26
N LEU A 17 -3.15 22.06 -40.42
CA LEU A 17 -2.10 22.25 -39.40
C LEU A 17 -2.47 21.86 -37.95
N LEU A 18 -3.68 21.36 -37.67
CA LEU A 18 -4.10 20.95 -36.32
C LEU A 18 -4.22 19.43 -36.12
N ARG A 19 -3.51 18.61 -36.92
CA ARG A 19 -3.69 17.14 -36.87
C ARG A 19 -2.66 16.35 -36.03
N ASN A 20 -1.66 17.00 -35.42
CA ASN A 20 -0.56 16.29 -34.75
C ASN A 20 -0.25 16.71 -33.30
N CYS A 21 -1.16 17.38 -32.59
CA CYS A 21 -1.13 17.33 -31.12
C CYS A 21 -1.96 16.13 -30.69
N GLY A 22 -1.29 15.07 -30.21
CA GLY A 22 -1.93 13.85 -29.74
C GLY A 22 -3.04 14.18 -28.75
N THR A 23 -4.30 14.03 -29.18
CA THR A 23 -5.44 14.25 -28.30
C THR A 23 -5.45 13.13 -27.28
N ILE A 24 -5.12 13.46 -26.04
CA ILE A 24 -5.22 12.53 -24.91
C ILE A 24 -6.68 12.07 -24.86
N ARG A 25 -6.93 10.79 -25.19
CA ARG A 25 -8.27 10.22 -25.15
C ARG A 25 -8.70 10.15 -23.68
N PRO A 26 -9.87 10.70 -23.30
CA PRO A 26 -10.35 10.64 -21.91
C PRO A 26 -10.35 9.22 -21.33
N ALA A 27 -10.68 8.23 -22.16
CA ALA A 27 -10.63 6.81 -21.79
C ALA A 27 -9.24 6.34 -21.33
N ALA A 28 -8.14 6.80 -21.96
CA ALA A 28 -6.79 6.42 -21.57
C ALA A 28 -6.41 6.97 -20.19
N VAL A 29 -6.88 8.17 -19.85
CA VAL A 29 -6.68 8.78 -18.52
C VAL A 29 -7.42 7.99 -17.45
N VAL A 30 -8.67 7.57 -17.72
CA VAL A 30 -9.45 6.73 -16.79
C VAL A 30 -8.79 5.37 -16.57
N THR A 31 -8.37 4.69 -17.64
CA THR A 31 -7.69 3.40 -17.52
C THR A 31 -6.40 3.52 -16.71
N LEU A 32 -5.61 4.56 -16.94
CA LEU A 32 -4.40 4.82 -16.17
C LEU A 32 -4.72 5.10 -14.69
N ALA A 33 -5.73 5.92 -14.40
CA ALA A 33 -6.13 6.23 -13.03
C ALA A 33 -6.62 4.99 -12.26
N VAL A 34 -7.37 4.10 -12.92
CA VAL A 34 -7.84 2.83 -12.32
C VAL A 34 -6.69 1.86 -12.12
N ALA A 35 -5.83 1.68 -13.13
CA ALA A 35 -4.66 0.79 -13.05
C ALA A 35 -3.69 1.25 -11.95
N LEU A 36 -3.56 2.57 -11.78
CA LEU A 36 -2.94 3.12 -10.60
C LEU A 36 -3.77 2.70 -9.37
N MET A 37 -4.96 3.21 -9.05
CA MET A 37 -5.75 2.83 -7.85
C MET A 37 -5.57 1.37 -7.36
N ILE A 38 -5.90 0.39 -8.21
CA ILE A 38 -5.02 -0.74 -8.57
C ILE A 38 -3.85 -1.11 -7.63
N GLY A 39 -2.66 -0.83 -8.17
CA GLY A 39 -1.37 -1.04 -7.52
C GLY A 39 -1.22 -0.30 -6.18
N GLY A 40 -1.91 0.82 -5.97
CA GLY A 40 -1.87 1.53 -4.69
C GLY A 40 -2.51 0.72 -3.55
N VAL A 41 -3.65 0.08 -3.82
CA VAL A 41 -4.31 -0.82 -2.87
C VAL A 41 -3.44 -2.06 -2.61
N LEU A 42 -2.81 -2.64 -3.63
CA LEU A 42 -1.92 -3.79 -3.47
C LEU A 42 -0.71 -3.45 -2.59
N LEU A 43 -0.05 -2.31 -2.85
CA LEU A 43 1.05 -1.82 -2.03
C LEU A 43 0.63 -1.56 -0.58
N ALA A 44 -0.58 -1.04 -0.36
CA ALA A 44 -1.10 -0.82 1.00
C ALA A 44 -1.32 -2.15 1.75
N ILE A 45 -1.86 -3.17 1.08
CA ILE A 45 -2.04 -4.50 1.66
C ILE A 45 -0.68 -5.12 2.03
N GLU A 46 0.30 -5.03 1.13
CA GLU A 46 1.65 -5.54 1.38
C GLU A 46 2.32 -4.81 2.57
N SER A 47 2.17 -3.48 2.65
CA SER A 47 2.65 -2.69 3.79
C SER A 47 2.01 -3.10 5.12
N LEU A 48 0.71 -3.40 5.13
CA LEU A 48 0.00 -3.85 6.34
C LEU A 48 0.46 -5.25 6.79
N ALA A 49 0.74 -6.14 5.84
CA ALA A 49 1.24 -7.47 6.14
C ALA A 49 2.64 -7.43 6.76
N VAL A 50 3.53 -6.57 6.26
CA VAL A 50 4.87 -6.35 6.82
C VAL A 50 4.80 -5.86 8.26
N ASP A 51 3.87 -4.95 8.58
CA ASP A 51 3.68 -4.43 9.94
C ASP A 51 3.24 -5.52 10.94
N ASP A 52 2.36 -6.45 10.52
CA ASP A 52 1.90 -7.55 11.38
C ASP A 52 3.01 -8.58 11.62
N GLU A 53 3.81 -8.89 10.60
CA GLU A 53 4.97 -9.79 10.72
C GLU A 53 6.06 -9.20 11.62
N MET A 54 6.33 -7.90 11.48
CA MET A 54 7.21 -7.14 12.37
C MET A 54 6.78 -7.22 13.82
N ARG A 55 5.49 -6.97 14.09
CA ARG A 55 4.95 -7.00 15.45
C ARG A 55 5.14 -8.36 16.09
N LYS A 56 4.86 -9.45 15.37
CA LYS A 56 5.08 -10.82 15.87
C LYS A 56 6.56 -11.07 16.17
N SER A 57 7.47 -10.66 15.27
CA SER A 57 8.91 -10.80 15.50
C SER A 57 9.39 -10.03 16.73
N TYR A 58 8.84 -8.84 17.00
CA TYR A 58 9.12 -8.09 18.22
C TYR A 58 8.58 -8.76 19.49
N GLU A 59 7.35 -9.29 19.45
CA GLU A 59 6.76 -10.02 20.58
C GLU A 59 7.60 -11.27 20.91
N GLU A 60 8.05 -12.02 19.90
CA GLU A 60 8.96 -13.16 20.06
C GLU A 60 10.34 -12.73 20.61
N ALA A 61 10.92 -11.64 20.09
CA ALA A 61 12.20 -11.12 20.55
C ALA A 61 12.17 -10.65 22.01
N LEU A 62 11.05 -10.03 22.42
CA LEU A 62 10.81 -9.57 23.78
C LEU A 62 10.66 -10.76 24.72
N ALA A 63 9.86 -11.76 24.34
CA ALA A 63 9.67 -12.97 25.12
C ALA A 63 10.98 -13.75 25.29
N LEU A 64 11.78 -13.88 24.23
CA LEU A 64 13.11 -14.49 24.30
C LEU A 64 14.07 -13.68 25.19
N SER A 65 14.01 -12.35 25.15
CA SER A 65 14.80 -11.48 26.03
C SER A 65 14.40 -11.61 27.51
N GLN A 66 13.12 -11.78 27.79
CA GLN A 66 12.61 -12.04 29.14
C GLN A 66 13.08 -13.41 29.64
N LEU A 67 12.93 -14.45 28.81
CA LEU A 67 13.36 -15.80 29.14
C LEU A 67 14.88 -15.88 29.37
N ALA A 68 15.66 -15.13 28.58
CA ALA A 68 17.10 -14.98 28.79
C ALA A 68 17.45 -14.32 30.13
N LEU A 69 16.72 -13.28 30.53
CA LEU A 69 16.91 -12.59 31.80
C LEU A 69 16.61 -13.54 32.98
N ASP A 70 15.56 -14.33 32.84
CA ASP A 70 15.18 -15.36 33.80
C ASP A 70 16.26 -16.44 33.97
N ILE A 71 16.83 -16.93 32.85
CA ILE A 71 17.94 -17.89 32.89
C ILE A 71 19.15 -17.27 33.58
N LYS A 72 19.48 -16.02 33.29
CA LYS A 72 20.58 -15.30 33.95
C LYS A 72 20.35 -15.20 35.46
N HIS A 73 19.11 -15.00 35.89
CA HIS A 73 18.75 -15.00 37.30
C HIS A 73 18.96 -16.39 37.94
N SER A 74 18.43 -17.45 37.33
CA SER A 74 18.62 -18.82 37.83
C SER A 74 20.09 -19.28 37.83
N SER A 75 20.90 -18.80 36.88
CA SER A 75 22.36 -19.04 36.89
C SER A 75 23.07 -18.29 38.02
N ALA A 76 22.61 -17.08 38.36
CA ALA A 76 23.12 -16.36 39.52
C ALA A 76 22.79 -17.07 40.84
N GLU A 77 21.60 -17.67 40.98
CA GLU A 77 21.24 -18.50 42.13
C GLU A 77 22.15 -19.72 42.27
N LEU A 78 22.44 -20.40 41.15
CA LEU A 78 23.38 -21.51 41.06
C LEU A 78 24.79 -21.12 41.56
N ARG A 79 25.32 -20.00 41.07
CA ARG A 79 26.63 -19.47 41.52
C ARG A 79 26.64 -19.14 43.00
N ASN A 80 25.58 -18.49 43.49
CA ASN A 80 25.46 -18.15 44.91
C ASN A 80 25.48 -19.40 45.78
N TRP A 81 24.88 -20.51 45.32
CA TRP A 81 24.98 -21.79 46.00
C TRP A 81 26.41 -22.34 45.99
N GLN A 82 27.08 -22.36 44.82
CA GLN A 82 28.45 -22.88 44.70
C GLN A 82 29.42 -22.12 45.62
N ALA A 83 29.28 -20.79 45.68
CA ALA A 83 30.08 -19.93 46.56
C ALA A 83 29.86 -20.22 48.06
N ARG A 84 28.67 -20.72 48.46
CA ARG A 84 28.41 -21.15 49.85
C ARG A 84 29.10 -22.47 50.17
N VAL A 85 29.07 -23.44 49.25
CA VAL A 85 29.69 -24.77 49.42
C VAL A 85 31.22 -24.69 49.43
N ALA A 86 31.80 -23.73 48.71
CA ALA A 86 33.25 -23.51 48.65
C ALA A 86 33.87 -22.92 49.93
N ARG A 87 33.07 -22.43 50.90
CA ARG A 87 33.58 -21.79 52.12
C ARG A 87 34.06 -22.83 53.15
N PRO A 88 35.19 -22.59 53.85
CA PRO A 88 35.70 -23.51 54.86
C PRO A 88 34.77 -23.58 56.10
N PRO A 89 34.69 -24.75 56.77
CA PRO A 89 33.80 -24.97 57.92
C PRO A 89 34.16 -24.21 59.21
N THR A 90 35.18 -23.35 59.20
CA THR A 90 35.74 -22.71 60.40
C THR A 90 35.00 -21.44 60.87
N GLN A 91 33.86 -21.09 60.26
CA GLN A 91 32.95 -20.06 60.78
C GLN A 91 31.50 -20.57 60.79
N THR A 92 31.11 -21.39 61.77
CA THR A 92 29.93 -21.21 62.66
C THR A 92 29.64 -22.48 63.49
N PRO A 93 29.16 -22.36 64.75
CA PRO A 93 28.78 -23.52 65.54
C PRO A 93 27.42 -24.08 65.06
N SER A 94 27.44 -25.38 64.72
CA SER A 94 26.40 -26.38 64.96
C SER A 94 25.13 -26.42 64.06
N LEU A 95 25.09 -27.48 63.22
CA LEU A 95 23.94 -28.28 62.74
C LEU A 95 22.98 -27.56 61.76
N SER A 96 22.97 -27.84 60.45
CA SER A 96 22.91 -29.16 59.79
C SER A 96 23.71 -29.21 58.47
N PRO A 97 24.37 -30.33 58.11
CA PRO A 97 24.97 -30.51 56.79
C PRO A 97 24.10 -31.47 55.97
N THR A 98 22.95 -31.00 55.50
CA THR A 98 22.50 -31.46 54.19
C THR A 98 22.98 -30.39 53.23
N PRO A 99 23.86 -30.70 52.26
CA PRO A 99 23.99 -29.80 51.12
C PRO A 99 22.56 -29.61 50.61
N ASP A 100 22.17 -28.39 50.30
CA ASP A 100 20.86 -28.14 49.71
C ASP A 100 20.90 -28.62 48.25
N ILE A 101 21.06 -29.94 48.09
CA ILE A 101 21.16 -30.69 46.85
C ILE A 101 19.84 -30.52 46.10
N ALA A 102 18.73 -30.51 46.84
CA ALA A 102 17.41 -30.25 46.31
C ALA A 102 17.33 -28.86 45.66
N ALA A 103 17.89 -27.81 46.29
CA ALA A 103 17.95 -26.48 45.66
C ALA A 103 18.86 -26.45 44.42
N LEU A 104 19.98 -27.19 44.42
CA LEU A 104 20.88 -27.28 43.27
C LEU A 104 20.22 -28.00 42.07
N GLU A 105 19.67 -29.18 42.32
CA GLU A 105 18.94 -29.96 41.34
C GLU A 105 17.72 -29.18 40.83
N GLY A 106 17.02 -28.47 41.72
CA GLY A 106 15.91 -27.57 41.37
C GLY A 106 16.35 -26.42 40.47
N ALA A 107 17.46 -25.74 40.78
CA ALA A 107 17.99 -24.65 39.96
C ALA A 107 18.45 -25.13 38.58
N MET A 108 19.14 -26.27 38.51
CA MET A 108 19.59 -26.88 37.26
C MET A 108 18.42 -27.37 36.39
N THR A 109 17.41 -27.99 37.02
CA THR A 109 16.19 -28.43 36.33
C THR A 109 15.38 -27.23 35.83
N GLY A 110 15.29 -26.17 36.64
CA GLY A 110 14.65 -24.91 36.25
C GLY A 110 15.36 -24.24 35.06
N LEU A 111 16.71 -24.21 35.07
CA LEU A 111 17.50 -23.72 33.94
C LEU A 111 17.28 -24.55 32.67
N ALA A 112 17.28 -25.88 32.78
CA ALA A 112 17.05 -26.77 31.65
C ALA A 112 15.64 -26.58 31.06
N ALA A 113 14.62 -26.47 31.91
CA ALA A 113 13.25 -26.21 31.49
C ALA A 113 13.11 -24.85 30.77
N LYS A 114 13.75 -23.80 31.27
CA LYS A 114 13.78 -22.48 30.60
C LYS A 114 14.51 -22.54 29.26
N LEU A 115 15.56 -23.35 29.11
CA LEU A 115 16.22 -23.56 27.81
C LEU A 115 15.37 -24.36 26.82
N ASP A 116 14.56 -25.29 27.32
CA ASP A 116 13.56 -25.97 26.51
C ASP A 116 12.45 -25.01 26.08
N GLU A 117 12.09 -24.03 26.91
CA GLU A 117 11.14 -23.00 26.51
C GLU A 117 11.65 -22.13 25.35
N ILE A 118 12.97 -21.87 25.27
CA ILE A 118 13.59 -21.15 24.14
C ILE A 118 13.37 -21.89 22.81
N GLN A 119 13.32 -23.23 22.81
CA GLN A 119 13.17 -24.02 21.58
C GLN A 119 11.81 -23.85 20.91
N ASN A 120 10.82 -23.34 21.65
CA ASN A 120 9.48 -23.08 21.13
C ASN A 120 9.43 -21.78 20.31
N PHE A 121 10.45 -20.94 20.41
CA PHE A 121 10.57 -19.72 19.61
C PHE A 121 11.11 -20.01 18.21
N ARG A 122 10.80 -19.11 17.28
CA ARG A 122 11.22 -19.22 15.89
C ARG A 122 12.68 -18.77 15.74
N LEU A 123 13.59 -19.70 16.00
CA LEU A 123 15.04 -19.48 15.96
C LEU A 123 15.62 -19.69 14.56
N SER A 124 16.66 -18.94 14.20
CA SER A 124 17.44 -19.23 13.00
C SER A 124 18.27 -20.52 13.18
N ALA A 125 18.77 -21.09 12.09
CA ALA A 125 19.62 -22.29 12.14
C ALA A 125 20.86 -22.09 13.03
N ASP A 126 21.47 -20.90 13.00
CA ASP A 126 22.60 -20.55 13.85
C ASP A 126 22.20 -20.50 15.33
N ASP A 127 21.07 -19.88 15.64
CA ASP A 127 20.59 -19.73 17.03
C ASP A 127 20.18 -21.08 17.61
N GLN A 128 19.63 -21.98 16.78
CA GLN A 128 19.36 -23.37 17.17
C GLN A 128 20.65 -24.11 17.49
N ALA A 129 21.70 -23.98 16.67
CA ALA A 129 23.00 -24.59 16.93
C ALA A 129 23.62 -24.06 18.24
N GLN A 130 23.54 -22.75 18.47
CA GLN A 130 23.98 -22.12 19.72
C GLN A 130 23.17 -22.60 20.92
N LEU A 131 21.85 -22.76 20.80
CA LEU A 131 20.99 -23.30 21.86
C LEU A 131 21.36 -24.76 22.18
N THR A 132 21.60 -25.60 21.17
CA THR A 132 22.06 -26.98 21.38
C THR A 132 23.38 -27.03 22.12
N GLU A 133 24.34 -26.20 21.72
CA GLU A 133 25.63 -26.08 22.40
C GLU A 133 25.47 -25.57 23.84
N LEU A 134 24.55 -24.64 24.08
CA LEU A 134 24.25 -24.12 25.41
C LEU A 134 23.63 -25.20 26.32
N LYS A 135 22.68 -25.99 25.81
CA LYS A 135 22.10 -27.14 26.53
C LYS A 135 23.18 -28.17 26.87
N ARG A 136 24.10 -28.42 25.94
CA ARG A 136 25.26 -29.32 26.16
C ARG A 136 26.16 -28.80 27.30
N ARG A 137 26.46 -27.50 27.33
CA ARG A 137 27.24 -26.86 28.41
C ARG A 137 26.53 -26.90 29.77
N LEU A 138 25.21 -26.72 29.79
CA LEU A 138 24.44 -26.86 31.02
C LEU A 138 24.51 -28.29 31.57
N ALA A 139 24.37 -29.30 30.71
CA ALA A 139 24.52 -30.70 31.10
C ALA A 139 25.94 -30.99 31.64
N GLU A 140 26.97 -30.39 31.05
CA GLU A 140 28.35 -30.47 31.54
C GLU A 140 28.55 -29.85 32.93
N VAL A 141 27.86 -28.76 33.24
CA VAL A 141 27.85 -28.15 34.59
C VAL A 141 27.14 -29.08 35.58
N GLY A 142 25.99 -29.66 35.18
CA GLY A 142 25.26 -30.63 35.98
C GLY A 142 26.09 -31.85 36.35
N ASN A 143 26.81 -32.43 35.39
CA ASN A 143 27.68 -33.59 35.61
C ASN A 143 28.85 -33.31 36.57
N VAL A 144 29.44 -32.11 36.53
CA VAL A 144 30.51 -31.77 37.49
C VAL A 144 29.93 -31.56 38.89
N ASN A 145 28.73 -30.98 38.98
CA ASN A 145 28.05 -30.81 40.26
C ASN A 145 27.64 -32.15 40.91
N THR A 146 27.18 -33.13 40.14
CA THR A 146 26.88 -34.46 40.68
C THR A 146 28.15 -35.16 41.17
N LEU A 147 29.27 -35.05 40.44
CA LEU A 147 30.57 -35.57 40.86
C LEU A 147 31.08 -34.89 42.16
N LEU A 148 30.90 -33.58 42.29
CA LEU A 148 31.22 -32.83 43.52
C LEU A 148 30.41 -33.34 44.72
N LEU A 149 29.13 -33.63 44.51
CA LEU A 149 28.24 -34.16 45.54
C LEU A 149 28.65 -35.58 45.97
N ASP A 150 28.97 -36.44 45.01
CA ASP A 150 29.45 -37.79 45.28
C ASP A 150 30.79 -37.79 46.02
N ALA A 151 31.69 -36.87 45.67
CA ALA A 151 32.95 -36.67 46.38
C ALA A 151 32.72 -36.16 47.82
N SER A 152 31.76 -35.27 48.02
CA SER A 152 31.42 -34.74 49.35
C SER A 152 30.77 -35.78 50.29
N ARG A 153 30.12 -36.81 49.74
CA ARG A 153 29.51 -37.91 50.51
C ARG A 153 30.53 -38.98 50.93
N ARG A 154 31.67 -39.08 50.26
CA ARG A 154 32.74 -40.03 50.62
C ARG A 154 33.54 -39.45 51.79
N GLU A 155 33.39 -40.03 52.98
CA GLU A 155 34.26 -39.73 54.13
C GLU A 155 35.73 -39.91 53.72
N GLY A 156 36.49 -38.82 53.68
CA GLY A 156 37.92 -38.83 53.34
C GLY A 156 38.31 -38.23 51.99
N ALA A 157 37.38 -37.66 51.21
CA ALA A 157 37.77 -36.84 50.06
C ALA A 157 38.62 -35.64 50.53
N GLY A 158 39.85 -35.56 50.03
CA GLY A 158 40.79 -34.50 50.41
C GLY A 158 40.20 -33.12 50.11
N LEU A 159 40.43 -32.17 51.02
CA LEU A 159 40.07 -30.75 50.87
C LEU A 159 40.53 -30.17 49.52
N ASP A 160 41.64 -30.67 48.98
CA ASP A 160 42.20 -30.24 47.70
C ASP A 160 41.39 -30.77 46.50
N THR A 161 40.88 -32.01 46.55
CA THR A 161 40.01 -32.58 45.51
C THR A 161 38.66 -31.84 45.44
N ALA A 162 38.09 -31.49 46.59
CA ALA A 162 36.86 -30.69 46.64
C ALA A 162 37.08 -29.27 46.08
N ARG A 163 38.20 -28.63 46.39
CA ARG A 163 38.57 -27.32 45.84
C ARG A 163 38.76 -27.36 44.32
N GLU A 164 39.42 -28.40 43.80
CA GLU A 164 39.64 -28.58 42.37
C GLU A 164 38.32 -28.78 41.62
N MET A 165 37.40 -29.58 42.17
CA MET A 165 36.07 -29.78 41.59
C MET A 165 35.19 -28.52 41.65
N VAL A 166 35.28 -27.72 42.71
CA VAL A 166 34.61 -26.41 42.80
C VAL A 166 35.16 -25.45 41.73
N ALA A 167 36.49 -25.38 41.57
CA ALA A 167 37.12 -24.54 40.56
C ALA A 167 36.71 -24.95 39.14
N LEU A 168 36.67 -26.26 38.86
CA LEU A 168 36.20 -26.80 37.59
C LEU A 168 34.72 -26.48 37.32
N SER A 169 33.86 -26.61 38.34
CA SER A 169 32.44 -26.26 38.25
C SER A 169 32.23 -24.77 37.98
N GLN A 170 33.02 -23.92 38.64
CA GLN A 170 32.98 -22.47 38.45
C GLN A 170 33.41 -22.07 37.03
N GLN A 171 34.50 -22.65 36.53
CA GLN A 171 34.97 -22.45 35.15
C GLN A 171 33.91 -22.85 34.11
N ARG A 172 33.23 -23.99 34.30
CA ARG A 172 32.16 -24.43 33.40
C ARG A 172 30.93 -23.52 33.48
N SER A 173 30.59 -23.04 34.66
CA SER A 173 29.47 -22.11 34.88
C SER A 173 29.74 -20.76 34.20
N GLU A 174 30.97 -20.26 34.25
CA GLU A 174 31.39 -19.06 33.51
C GLU A 174 31.33 -19.27 31.99
N SER A 175 31.78 -20.43 31.50
CA SER A 175 31.70 -20.79 30.08
C SER A 175 30.25 -20.87 29.57
N PHE A 176 29.34 -21.38 30.40
CA PHE A 176 27.90 -21.40 30.11
C PHE A 176 27.32 -19.98 30.05
N GLU A 177 27.64 -19.13 31.02
CA GLU A 177 27.15 -17.74 31.08
C GLU A 177 27.65 -16.88 29.92
N ASN A 178 28.90 -17.06 29.51
CA ASN A 178 29.44 -16.38 28.34
C ASN A 178 28.70 -16.79 27.06
N ALA A 179 28.44 -18.09 26.87
CA ALA A 179 27.69 -18.60 25.73
C ALA A 179 26.21 -18.12 25.76
N LEU A 180 25.61 -18.04 26.94
CA LEU A 180 24.26 -17.50 27.11
C LEU A 180 24.21 -16.01 26.74
N ALA A 181 25.15 -15.22 27.25
CA ALA A 181 25.23 -13.80 26.93
C ALA A 181 25.45 -13.55 25.42
N GLU A 182 26.28 -14.38 24.78
CA GLU A 182 26.53 -14.33 23.34
C GLU A 182 25.25 -14.58 22.54
N LEU A 183 24.53 -15.68 22.81
CA LEU A 183 23.26 -16.02 22.16
C LEU A 183 22.22 -14.89 22.31
N VAL A 184 22.06 -14.37 23.52
CA VAL A 184 21.08 -13.32 23.82
C VAL A 184 21.43 -12.01 23.11
N SER A 185 22.71 -11.65 23.08
CA SER A 185 23.18 -10.48 22.36
C SER A 185 22.99 -10.61 20.84
N ALA A 186 23.24 -11.80 20.28
CA ALA A 186 23.10 -12.08 18.86
C ALA A 186 21.63 -11.99 18.43
N VAL A 187 20.72 -12.61 19.17
CA VAL A 187 19.28 -12.54 18.90
C VAL A 187 18.77 -11.11 19.01
N ARG A 188 19.13 -10.37 20.07
CA ARG A 188 18.73 -8.97 20.27
C ARG A 188 19.25 -8.05 19.16
N LEU A 189 20.47 -8.24 18.70
CA LEU A 189 21.03 -7.44 17.62
C LEU A 189 20.32 -7.70 16.28
N ARG A 190 20.02 -8.97 15.98
CA ARG A 190 19.28 -9.36 14.77
C ARG A 190 17.87 -8.79 14.75
N THR A 191 17.17 -8.82 15.87
CA THR A 191 15.79 -8.30 15.98
C THR A 191 15.76 -6.78 15.87
N LEU A 192 16.72 -6.06 16.49
CA LEU A 192 16.90 -4.61 16.29
C LEU A 192 17.28 -4.24 14.86
N ALA A 193 18.10 -5.05 14.19
CA ALA A 193 18.45 -4.82 12.80
C ALA A 193 17.27 -5.06 11.85
N ALA A 194 16.46 -6.09 12.10
CA ALA A 194 15.24 -6.37 11.35
C ALA A 194 14.20 -5.25 11.53
N ALA A 195 14.03 -4.80 12.76
CA ALA A 195 13.22 -3.65 13.14
C ALA A 195 13.55 -2.38 12.36
N HIS A 196 14.83 -1.98 12.36
CA HIS A 196 15.24 -0.78 11.63
C HIS A 196 15.01 -0.89 10.12
N ARG A 197 15.22 -2.07 9.52
CA ARG A 197 14.95 -2.27 8.08
C ARG A 197 13.47 -2.12 7.77
N ALA A 198 12.61 -2.65 8.62
CA ALA A 198 11.17 -2.58 8.40
C ALA A 198 10.60 -1.17 8.63
N ASP A 199 11.14 -0.39 9.57
CA ASP A 199 10.78 1.03 9.73
C ASP A 199 11.04 1.82 8.45
N HIS A 200 12.20 1.58 7.82
CA HIS A 200 12.52 2.19 6.52
C HIS A 200 11.56 1.74 5.41
N LEU A 201 11.20 0.46 5.36
CA LEU A 201 10.24 -0.08 4.38
C LEU A 201 8.85 0.54 4.57
N ASN A 202 8.36 0.66 5.81
CA ASN A 202 7.05 1.25 6.10
C ASN A 202 7.03 2.74 5.73
N LEU A 203 8.11 3.49 6.02
CA LEU A 203 8.21 4.90 5.63
C LEU A 203 8.15 5.07 4.10
N VAL A 204 8.91 4.26 3.36
CA VAL A 204 8.91 4.28 1.89
C VAL A 204 7.54 3.89 1.34
N ALA A 205 6.91 2.84 1.87
CA ALA A 205 5.57 2.39 1.46
C ALA A 205 4.51 3.47 1.70
N ARG A 206 4.54 4.16 2.85
CA ARG A 206 3.64 5.28 3.17
C ARG A 206 3.80 6.44 2.19
N TYR A 207 5.04 6.86 1.92
CA TYR A 207 5.29 7.93 0.95
C TYR A 207 4.92 7.52 -0.48
N ALA A 208 5.17 6.28 -0.85
CA ALA A 208 4.72 5.74 -2.13
C ALA A 208 3.19 5.79 -2.25
N LEU A 209 2.45 5.35 -1.22
CA LEU A 209 0.99 5.38 -1.18
C LEU A 209 0.43 6.80 -1.27
N ILE A 210 1.01 7.76 -0.54
CA ILE A 210 0.64 9.17 -0.62
C ILE A 210 0.88 9.71 -2.03
N GLY A 211 2.10 9.52 -2.57
CA GLY A 211 2.46 9.99 -3.90
C GLY A 211 1.53 9.42 -4.97
N PHE A 212 1.22 8.13 -4.85
CA PHE A 212 0.29 7.45 -5.72
C PHE A 212 -1.15 8.00 -5.65
N SER A 213 -1.64 8.26 -4.44
CA SER A 213 -2.97 8.84 -4.21
C SER A 213 -3.09 10.25 -4.81
N VAL A 214 -2.02 11.03 -4.73
CA VAL A 214 -1.97 12.37 -5.35
C VAL A 214 -2.00 12.27 -6.88
N VAL A 215 -1.25 11.34 -7.47
CA VAL A 215 -1.23 11.13 -8.93
C VAL A 215 -2.59 10.63 -9.44
N THR A 216 -3.19 9.64 -8.79
CA THR A 216 -4.51 9.12 -9.17
C THR A 216 -5.58 10.19 -9.08
N PHE A 217 -5.59 10.98 -8.00
CA PHE A 217 -6.51 12.10 -7.83
C PHE A 217 -6.32 13.17 -8.92
N GLY A 218 -5.06 13.50 -9.24
CA GLY A 218 -4.75 14.44 -10.33
C GLY A 218 -5.23 13.97 -11.69
N LEU A 219 -5.05 12.68 -12.02
CA LEU A 219 -5.54 12.08 -13.26
C LEU A 219 -7.07 12.01 -13.30
N ALA A 220 -7.72 11.68 -12.20
CA ALA A 220 -9.18 11.69 -12.09
C ALA A 220 -9.74 13.10 -12.33
N LEU A 221 -9.17 14.12 -11.69
CA LEU A 221 -9.54 15.51 -11.89
C LEU A 221 -9.33 15.95 -13.35
N LEU A 222 -8.19 15.60 -13.95
CA LEU A 222 -7.91 15.88 -15.35
C LEU A 222 -8.95 15.21 -16.28
N SER A 223 -9.29 13.95 -16.02
CA SER A 223 -10.31 13.21 -16.78
C SER A 223 -11.68 13.89 -16.71
N VAL A 224 -12.10 14.32 -15.52
CA VAL A 224 -13.36 15.07 -15.33
C VAL A 224 -13.33 16.38 -16.12
N LEU A 225 -12.24 17.15 -16.03
CA LEU A 225 -12.11 18.41 -16.76
C LEU A 225 -12.16 18.22 -18.28
N LEU A 226 -11.49 17.19 -18.81
CA LEU A 226 -11.53 16.85 -20.24
C LEU A 226 -12.93 16.42 -20.69
N THR A 227 -13.61 15.63 -19.87
CA THR A 227 -14.98 15.18 -20.14
C THR A 227 -15.95 16.37 -20.17
N LEU A 228 -15.84 17.30 -19.21
CA LEU A 228 -16.65 18.51 -19.17
C LEU A 228 -16.38 19.44 -20.36
N ARG A 229 -15.12 19.57 -20.80
CA ARG A 229 -14.79 20.32 -22.03
C ARG A 229 -15.44 19.67 -23.27
N THR A 230 -15.29 18.35 -23.40
CA THR A 230 -15.86 17.59 -24.53
C THR A 230 -17.39 17.69 -24.56
N LEU A 231 -18.05 17.67 -23.40
CA LEU A 231 -19.51 17.85 -23.30
C LEU A 231 -19.95 19.24 -23.79
N LYS A 232 -19.24 20.31 -23.40
CA LYS A 232 -19.54 21.68 -23.86
C LYS A 232 -19.35 21.83 -25.37
N GLU A 233 -18.27 21.28 -25.92
CA GLU A 233 -18.01 21.29 -27.36
C GLU A 233 -19.11 20.52 -28.12
N ASN A 234 -19.49 19.34 -27.63
CA ASN A 234 -20.56 18.54 -28.22
C ASN A 234 -21.91 19.27 -28.19
N GLN A 235 -22.23 20.00 -27.11
CA GLN A 235 -23.45 20.82 -27.05
C GLN A 235 -23.46 21.91 -28.12
N ALA A 236 -22.34 22.60 -28.34
CA ALA A 236 -22.24 23.62 -29.38
C ALA A 236 -22.39 23.03 -30.80
N VAL A 237 -21.81 21.86 -31.04
CA VAL A 237 -21.96 21.14 -32.31
C VAL A 237 -23.41 20.68 -32.51
N LEU A 238 -24.04 20.10 -31.48
CA LEU A 238 -25.45 19.69 -31.53
C LEU A 238 -26.36 20.87 -31.85
N HIS A 239 -26.16 22.03 -31.20
CA HIS A 239 -26.94 23.23 -31.49
C HIS A 239 -26.78 23.69 -32.95
N ARG A 240 -25.55 23.63 -33.49
CA ARG A 240 -25.29 23.96 -34.90
C ARG A 240 -25.95 22.98 -35.87
N VAL A 241 -25.92 21.68 -35.56
CA VAL A 241 -26.58 20.64 -36.35
C VAL A 241 -28.09 20.83 -36.31
N GLN A 242 -28.67 21.18 -35.16
CA GLN A 242 -30.09 21.50 -35.03
C GLN A 242 -30.50 22.71 -35.87
N GLN A 243 -29.67 23.77 -35.93
CA GLN A 243 -29.94 24.92 -36.80
C GLN A 243 -29.93 24.53 -38.29
N ILE A 244 -28.91 23.81 -38.74
CA ILE A 244 -28.81 23.36 -40.14
C ILE A 244 -29.95 22.40 -40.49
N ALA A 245 -30.44 21.61 -39.53
CA ALA A 245 -31.57 20.71 -39.74
C ALA A 245 -32.93 21.42 -39.87
N ARG A 246 -33.04 22.72 -39.55
CA ARG A 246 -34.29 23.50 -39.59
C ARG A 246 -34.41 24.45 -40.77
N GLU A 247 -33.31 24.76 -41.45
CA GLU A 247 -33.27 25.67 -42.59
C GLU A 247 -33.00 24.90 -43.89
N ASP A 248 -33.53 25.39 -45.00
CA ASP A 248 -33.19 24.91 -46.34
C ASP A 248 -31.86 25.53 -46.78
N PRO A 249 -30.82 24.74 -47.11
CA PRO A 249 -29.48 25.26 -47.37
C PRO A 249 -29.36 26.09 -48.65
N LEU A 250 -30.33 25.98 -49.58
CA LEU A 250 -30.33 26.73 -50.82
C LEU A 250 -30.94 28.12 -50.63
N THR A 251 -32.06 28.21 -49.91
CA THR A 251 -32.87 29.43 -49.80
C THR A 251 -32.72 30.14 -48.46
N GLY A 252 -32.26 29.46 -47.40
CA GLY A 252 -32.22 29.96 -46.03
C GLY A 252 -33.60 30.03 -45.35
N ALA A 253 -34.67 29.64 -46.04
CA ALA A 253 -36.02 29.58 -45.48
C ALA A 253 -36.14 28.41 -44.50
N ILE A 254 -37.12 28.47 -43.59
CA ILE A 254 -37.45 27.33 -42.73
C ILE A 254 -37.84 26.13 -43.59
N ASN A 255 -37.15 25.01 -43.42
CA ASN A 255 -37.46 23.80 -44.15
C ASN A 255 -38.72 23.11 -43.57
N ARG A 256 -39.21 22.07 -44.24
CA ARG A 256 -40.41 21.34 -43.81
C ARG A 256 -40.37 20.91 -42.33
N ARG A 257 -39.23 20.40 -41.85
CA ARG A 257 -39.08 19.97 -40.45
C ARG A 257 -39.14 21.15 -39.48
N GLY A 258 -38.52 22.27 -39.83
CA GLY A 258 -38.64 23.50 -39.03
C GLY A 258 -40.07 24.05 -39.02
N LEU A 259 -40.82 23.91 -40.12
CA LEU A 259 -42.23 24.30 -40.18
C LEU A 259 -43.11 23.40 -39.30
N GLU A 260 -42.86 22.09 -39.31
CA GLU A 260 -43.52 21.11 -38.43
C GLU A 260 -43.28 21.41 -36.94
N ASP A 261 -42.10 21.95 -36.57
CA ASP A 261 -41.79 22.39 -35.21
C ASP A 261 -42.52 23.70 -34.81
N VAL A 262 -42.61 24.67 -35.72
CA VAL A 262 -43.12 26.03 -35.43
C VAL A 262 -44.65 26.11 -35.49
N LEU A 263 -45.29 25.40 -36.42
CA LEU A 263 -46.74 25.47 -36.62
C LEU A 263 -47.54 25.19 -35.33
N PRO A 264 -47.30 24.12 -34.54
CA PRO A 264 -48.05 23.85 -33.31
C PRO A 264 -47.91 24.95 -32.25
N VAL A 265 -46.74 25.59 -32.18
CA VAL A 265 -46.46 26.70 -31.26
C VAL A 265 -47.28 27.92 -31.64
N GLU A 266 -47.29 28.30 -32.92
CA GLU A 266 -48.05 29.45 -33.41
C GLU A 266 -49.57 29.20 -33.37
N PHE A 267 -50.04 27.98 -33.66
CA PHE A 267 -51.45 27.60 -33.45
C PHE A 267 -51.87 27.76 -31.99
N SER A 268 -51.06 27.26 -31.06
CA SER A 268 -51.34 27.39 -29.62
C SER A 268 -51.30 28.85 -29.17
N ARG A 269 -50.40 29.65 -29.72
CA ARG A 269 -50.29 31.08 -29.43
C ARG A 269 -51.52 31.85 -29.90
N ALA A 270 -51.93 31.66 -31.15
CA ALA A 270 -53.12 32.29 -31.74
C ALA A 270 -54.39 31.88 -30.98
N HIS A 271 -54.50 30.60 -30.60
CA HIS A 271 -55.63 30.13 -29.80
C HIS A 271 -55.70 30.81 -28.42
N ARG A 272 -54.57 31.05 -27.77
CA ARG A 272 -54.50 31.74 -26.47
C ARG A 272 -54.74 33.24 -26.56
N SER A 273 -54.22 33.90 -27.59
CA SER A 273 -54.37 35.36 -27.74
C SER A 273 -55.69 35.77 -28.40
N GLY A 274 -56.36 34.84 -29.08
CA GLY A 274 -57.56 35.12 -29.87
C GLY A 274 -57.27 35.81 -31.20
N ASP A 275 -55.98 35.97 -31.56
CA ASP A 275 -55.57 36.60 -32.82
C ASP A 275 -55.75 35.65 -34.01
N PRO A 276 -56.16 36.14 -35.20
CA PRO A 276 -56.26 35.33 -36.39
C PRO A 276 -54.87 34.88 -36.91
N LEU A 277 -54.72 33.58 -37.18
CA LEU A 277 -53.53 32.99 -37.81
C LEU A 277 -53.82 32.70 -39.29
N THR A 278 -52.93 33.13 -40.20
CA THR A 278 -53.03 32.85 -41.65
C THR A 278 -51.83 32.04 -42.12
N LEU A 279 -52.08 31.00 -42.92
CA LEU A 279 -51.05 30.20 -43.58
C LEU A 279 -51.12 30.44 -45.10
N VAL A 280 -49.98 30.74 -45.71
CA VAL A 280 -49.87 30.96 -47.17
C VAL A 280 -48.96 29.89 -47.75
N MET A 281 -49.41 29.25 -48.83
CA MET A 281 -48.64 28.26 -49.58
C MET A 281 -48.36 28.81 -50.97
N ILE A 282 -47.08 28.85 -51.35
CA ILE A 282 -46.60 29.45 -52.60
C ILE A 282 -45.83 28.36 -53.37
N ASP A 283 -46.14 28.21 -54.66
CA ASP A 283 -45.42 27.32 -55.58
C ASP A 283 -44.93 28.10 -56.80
N LEU A 284 -43.82 27.68 -57.39
CA LEU A 284 -43.26 28.32 -58.59
C LEU A 284 -43.80 27.65 -59.85
N ASP A 285 -44.67 28.35 -60.56
CA ASP A 285 -45.28 27.85 -61.79
C ASP A 285 -44.25 27.44 -62.84
N HIS A 286 -44.46 26.25 -63.41
CA HIS A 286 -43.63 25.68 -64.47
C HIS A 286 -42.12 25.57 -64.15
N PHE A 287 -41.72 25.55 -62.87
CA PHE A 287 -40.32 25.53 -62.44
C PHE A 287 -39.50 24.38 -63.07
N LYS A 288 -40.10 23.18 -63.22
CA LYS A 288 -39.47 22.05 -63.90
C LYS A 288 -39.08 22.38 -65.35
N ARG A 289 -39.97 23.00 -66.12
CA ARG A 289 -39.70 23.40 -67.53
C ARG A 289 -38.63 24.47 -67.62
N TYR A 290 -38.53 25.34 -66.61
CA TYR A 290 -37.44 26.32 -66.52
C TYR A 290 -36.09 25.63 -66.31
N ASN A 291 -36.01 24.70 -65.34
CA ASN A 291 -34.81 23.90 -65.08
C ASN A 291 -34.38 23.09 -66.30
N ASP A 292 -35.31 22.44 -66.98
CA ASP A 292 -35.04 21.63 -68.16
C ASP A 292 -34.44 22.45 -69.33
N ARG A 293 -34.76 23.76 -69.41
CA ARG A 293 -34.28 24.66 -70.47
C ARG A 293 -33.03 25.46 -70.11
N ARG A 294 -32.87 25.85 -68.85
CA ARG A 294 -31.82 26.78 -68.37
C ARG A 294 -30.78 26.09 -67.49
N GLY A 295 -30.98 24.82 -67.17
CA GLY A 295 -30.15 24.05 -66.25
C GLY A 295 -30.45 24.31 -64.78
N HIS A 296 -30.14 23.33 -63.93
CA HIS A 296 -30.33 23.41 -62.48
C HIS A 296 -29.72 24.65 -61.80
N PRO A 297 -28.51 25.13 -62.16
CA PRO A 297 -27.92 26.32 -61.52
C PRO A 297 -28.75 27.60 -61.72
N ALA A 298 -29.44 27.73 -62.86
CA ALA A 298 -30.35 28.85 -63.11
C ALA A 298 -31.62 28.72 -62.25
N GLY A 299 -32.13 27.49 -62.09
CA GLY A 299 -33.24 27.18 -61.19
C GLY A 299 -32.96 27.56 -59.74
N ASP A 300 -31.77 27.19 -59.25
CA ASP A 300 -31.31 27.51 -57.90
C ASP A 300 -31.26 29.03 -57.64
N ALA A 301 -30.91 29.81 -58.67
CA ALA A 301 -30.91 31.28 -58.58
C ALA A 301 -32.33 31.84 -58.48
N VAL A 302 -33.30 31.27 -59.22
CA VAL A 302 -34.72 31.65 -59.12
C VAL A 302 -35.30 31.29 -57.75
N LEU A 303 -34.99 30.10 -57.22
CA LEU A 303 -35.39 29.71 -55.86
C LEU A 303 -34.83 30.66 -54.81
N ARG A 304 -33.53 30.99 -54.89
CA ARG A 304 -32.91 31.97 -53.99
C ARG A 304 -33.53 33.36 -54.09
N GLY A 305 -33.83 33.82 -55.30
CA GLY A 305 -34.44 35.13 -55.51
C GLY A 305 -35.90 35.22 -55.05
N SER A 306 -36.63 34.11 -55.10
CA SER A 306 -38.05 34.07 -54.70
C SER A 306 -38.24 33.93 -53.18
N ALA A 307 -37.21 33.49 -52.46
CA ALA A 307 -37.22 33.32 -51.01
C ALA A 307 -36.79 34.58 -50.22
N GLN A 308 -36.34 35.64 -50.91
CA GLN A 308 -35.90 36.92 -50.34
C GLN A 308 -37.01 37.97 -50.42
#